data_AF-A0A9P4NK80-F1
#
_entry.id   AF-A0A9P4NK80-F1
#
_cell.length_a   1.000
_cell.length_b   1.000
_cell.length_c   1.000
_cell.angle_alpha   90.00
_cell.angle_beta   90.00
_cell.angle_gamma   90.00
#
_symmetry.space_group_name_H-M   'P 1'
#
loop_
_entity.id
_entity.type
_entity.pdbx_description
1 polymer ?
#
loop_
_entity_poly.entity_id
_entity_poly.type
_entity_poly.pdbx_seq_one_letter_code
_entity_poly.pdbx_strand_id
1 'polypeptide(L)'
;MQISLLIVMLLAPYCAYGQTDTTTFTDTATGITFQTSEHGSGMKFGIALPITPGNDFIGFFNGSVKDVSWAGADIGGSIMLGNLLVTAWPYTTAAGNSTIPGNATEAAPVPAKCKIPLGDVRLATGYATSEVKMYSGVGAVKVLSKPISKGVFQKGDIWQYTFLCQNCMANSTIALDQKEETMQLAYVVGSQPPEGHYQGAPLTEHTDRAVLYFSPNITAAKSDKFAQWAKLAEAPPNCAPKS
;
A
#
# COMPACT_ATOMS: atom_id res chain seq x y z
N MET A 1 -60.23 3.53 -14.93
CA MET A 1 -59.09 3.58 -15.87
C MET A 1 -57.82 3.62 -15.03
N GLN A 2 -57.19 2.46 -14.87
CA GLN A 2 -55.94 2.27 -14.12
C GLN A 2 -54.77 2.84 -14.93
N ILE A 3 -53.86 3.56 -14.29
CA ILE A 3 -52.50 3.74 -14.78
C ILE A 3 -51.57 3.34 -13.63
N SER A 4 -51.20 2.07 -13.61
CA SER A 4 -50.10 1.56 -12.79
C SER A 4 -48.79 2.12 -13.33
N LEU A 5 -48.11 2.96 -12.55
CA LEU A 5 -46.72 3.31 -12.79
C LEU A 5 -45.84 2.16 -12.26
N LEU A 6 -45.38 1.29 -13.17
CA LEU A 6 -44.30 0.35 -12.90
C LEU A 6 -42.98 1.14 -12.83
N ILE A 7 -42.46 1.32 -11.61
CA ILE A 7 -41.08 1.72 -11.37
C ILE A 7 -40.21 0.50 -11.69
N VAL A 8 -39.59 0.50 -12.88
CA VAL A 8 -38.47 -0.39 -13.19
C VAL A 8 -37.26 0.16 -12.44
N MET A 9 -36.98 -0.38 -11.25
CA MET A 9 -35.67 -0.24 -10.63
C MET A 9 -34.65 -0.91 -11.53
N LEU A 10 -33.88 -0.10 -12.27
CA LEU A 10 -32.61 -0.56 -12.82
C LEU A 10 -31.70 -0.92 -11.64
N LEU A 11 -31.56 -2.22 -11.39
CA LEU A 11 -30.41 -2.76 -10.68
C LEU A 11 -29.18 -2.40 -11.53
N ALA A 12 -28.43 -1.40 -11.10
CA ALA A 12 -27.06 -1.23 -11.58
C ALA A 12 -26.33 -2.56 -11.32
N PRO A 13 -25.62 -3.14 -12.31
CA PRO A 13 -24.81 -4.31 -12.04
C PRO A 13 -23.75 -3.88 -11.01
N TYR A 14 -23.87 -4.40 -9.79
CA TYR A 14 -22.69 -4.59 -8.96
C TYR A 14 -21.73 -5.40 -9.85
N CYS A 15 -20.66 -4.76 -10.34
CA CYS A 15 -19.57 -5.50 -10.94
C CYS A 15 -19.15 -6.54 -9.90
N ALA A 16 -19.34 -7.82 -10.21
CA ALA A 16 -18.79 -8.90 -9.43
C ALA A 16 -17.27 -8.79 -9.58
N TYR A 17 -16.61 -8.21 -8.57
CA TYR A 17 -15.15 -8.18 -8.50
C TYR A 17 -14.66 -9.64 -8.41
N GLY A 18 -13.68 -10.00 -9.24
CA GLY A 18 -13.05 -11.30 -9.17
C GLY A 18 -12.35 -11.46 -7.82
N GLN A 19 -12.86 -12.36 -6.98
CA GLN A 19 -12.17 -12.78 -5.77
C GLN A 19 -10.86 -13.47 -6.18
N THR A 20 -9.72 -12.95 -5.70
CA THR A 20 -8.41 -13.56 -5.93
C THR A 20 -7.98 -14.26 -4.64
N ASP A 21 -7.78 -15.58 -4.71
CA ASP A 21 -7.25 -16.37 -3.60
C ASP A 21 -5.82 -15.96 -3.26
N THR A 22 -5.45 -16.13 -1.99
CA THR A 22 -4.11 -15.81 -1.52
C THR A 22 -3.20 -17.02 -1.51
N THR A 23 -1.92 -16.80 -1.77
CA THR A 23 -0.89 -17.84 -1.74
C THR A 23 0.29 -17.44 -0.86
N THR A 24 0.92 -18.45 -0.27
CA THR A 24 2.16 -18.27 0.50
C THR A 24 3.31 -17.92 -0.45
N PHE A 25 4.05 -16.86 -0.13
CA PHE A 25 5.27 -16.47 -0.82
C PHE A 25 6.39 -16.20 0.18
N THR A 26 7.56 -16.78 -0.05
CA THR A 26 8.76 -16.47 0.73
C THR A 26 9.68 -15.58 -0.10
N ASP A 27 9.89 -14.35 0.37
CA ASP A 27 10.87 -13.45 -0.22
C ASP A 27 12.28 -13.98 0.06
N THR A 28 12.99 -14.38 -1.00
CA THR A 28 14.35 -14.90 -0.90
C THR A 28 15.37 -13.86 -0.41
N ALA A 29 15.12 -12.57 -0.59
CA ALA A 29 16.03 -11.50 -0.19
C ALA A 29 16.02 -11.27 1.33
N THR A 30 14.84 -11.39 1.96
CA THR A 30 14.65 -11.15 3.40
C THR A 30 14.46 -12.44 4.21
N GLY A 31 14.03 -13.53 3.58
CA GLY A 31 13.58 -14.75 4.24
C GLY A 31 12.19 -14.64 4.89
N ILE A 32 11.47 -13.54 4.65
CA ILE A 32 10.13 -13.31 5.21
C ILE A 32 9.10 -14.09 4.37
N THR A 33 8.17 -14.75 5.05
CA THR A 33 7.05 -15.43 4.41
C THR A 33 5.79 -14.61 4.59
N PHE A 34 5.07 -14.39 3.49
CA PHE A 34 3.87 -13.58 3.39
C PHE A 34 2.70 -14.43 2.90
N GLN A 35 1.49 -14.05 3.27
CA GLN A 35 0.30 -14.35 2.46
C GLN A 35 0.13 -13.25 1.44
N THR A 36 -0.06 -13.65 0.19
CA THR A 36 0.08 -12.75 -0.96
C THR A 36 -1.00 -12.95 -1.97
N SER A 37 -1.19 -11.92 -2.77
CA SER A 37 -2.09 -11.91 -3.90
C SER A 37 -1.41 -11.19 -5.06
N GLU A 38 -1.85 -11.48 -6.27
CA GLU A 38 -1.30 -10.91 -7.49
C GLU A 38 -2.41 -10.30 -8.35
N HIS A 39 -2.12 -9.14 -8.91
CA HIS A 39 -2.97 -8.43 -9.87
C HIS A 39 -2.85 -8.96 -11.27
N GLY A 40 -3.85 -8.67 -12.11
CA GLY A 40 -3.73 -8.87 -13.55
C GLY A 40 -2.52 -8.14 -14.16
N SER A 41 -2.03 -7.07 -13.53
CA SER A 41 -0.79 -6.38 -13.94
C SER A 41 0.51 -7.01 -13.43
N GLY A 42 0.43 -8.14 -12.70
CA GLY A 42 1.57 -8.77 -12.03
C GLY A 42 2.03 -8.07 -10.73
N MET A 43 1.35 -7.00 -10.31
CA MET A 43 1.62 -6.35 -9.02
C MET A 43 1.16 -7.24 -7.87
N LYS A 44 2.03 -7.44 -6.88
CA LYS A 44 1.77 -8.25 -5.70
C LYS A 44 1.67 -7.37 -4.47
N PHE A 45 0.70 -7.70 -3.63
CA PHE A 45 0.65 -7.24 -2.25
C PHE A 45 0.55 -8.44 -1.32
N GLY A 46 1.24 -8.37 -0.19
CA GLY A 46 1.10 -9.37 0.84
C GLY A 46 1.53 -8.92 2.22
N ILE A 47 1.13 -9.70 3.20
CA ILE A 47 1.28 -9.39 4.63
C ILE A 47 1.84 -10.57 5.41
N ALA A 48 2.59 -10.25 6.45
CA ALA A 48 3.01 -11.14 7.51
C ALA A 48 2.60 -10.52 8.85
N LEU A 49 2.10 -11.36 9.77
CA LEU A 49 1.51 -10.99 11.05
C LEU A 49 2.24 -11.69 12.20
N PRO A 50 2.23 -11.12 13.42
CA PRO A 50 2.66 -11.84 14.61
C PRO A 50 1.64 -12.92 15.00
N ILE A 51 2.11 -14.01 15.64
CA ILE A 51 1.20 -15.00 16.25
C ILE A 51 0.32 -14.37 17.32
N THR A 52 0.93 -13.59 18.21
CA THR A 52 0.21 -12.80 19.21
C THR A 52 -0.22 -11.47 18.59
N PRO A 53 -1.53 -11.18 18.49
CA PRO A 53 -2.02 -9.92 17.95
C PRO A 53 -1.34 -8.70 18.58
N GLY A 54 -1.03 -7.71 17.74
CA GLY A 54 -0.39 -6.46 18.14
C GLY A 54 -0.76 -5.33 17.17
N ASN A 55 0.02 -4.25 17.18
CA ASN A 55 -0.28 -3.08 16.35
C ASN A 55 0.52 -3.03 15.04
N ASP A 56 1.43 -3.99 14.84
CA ASP A 56 2.40 -3.99 13.74
C ASP A 56 2.15 -5.14 12.78
N PHE A 57 2.31 -4.90 11.48
CA PHE A 57 2.42 -5.96 10.47
C PHE A 57 3.59 -5.65 9.53
N ILE A 58 4.04 -6.66 8.78
CA ILE A 58 5.04 -6.49 7.73
C ILE A 58 4.31 -6.64 6.39
N GLY A 59 4.36 -5.60 5.57
CA GLY A 59 3.82 -5.62 4.21
C GLY A 59 4.93 -5.71 3.17
N PHE A 60 4.56 -6.14 1.97
CA PHE A 60 5.40 -5.90 0.80
C PHE A 60 4.58 -5.61 -0.45
N PHE A 61 5.19 -4.81 -1.33
CA PHE A 61 4.78 -4.66 -2.71
C PHE A 61 5.87 -5.20 -3.62
N ASN A 62 5.49 -5.90 -4.69
CA ASN A 62 6.42 -6.37 -5.71
C ASN A 62 5.78 -6.28 -7.09
N GLY A 63 6.52 -5.77 -8.07
CA GLY A 63 6.02 -5.75 -9.45
C GLY A 63 7.02 -5.18 -10.43
N SER A 64 6.51 -4.84 -11.60
CA SER A 64 7.26 -4.30 -12.72
C SER A 64 7.05 -2.79 -12.84
N VAL A 65 8.13 -2.02 -13.02
CA VAL A 65 8.08 -0.58 -13.30
C VAL A 65 7.49 -0.26 -14.67
N LYS A 66 7.36 -1.26 -15.56
CA LYS A 66 6.75 -1.11 -16.89
C LYS A 66 5.22 -1.06 -16.82
N ASP A 67 4.65 -1.73 -15.83
CA ASP A 67 3.23 -2.00 -15.77
C ASP A 67 2.55 -1.11 -14.72
N VAL A 68 3.29 -0.72 -13.67
CA VAL A 68 2.75 0.02 -12.53
C VAL A 68 3.76 1.05 -12.01
N SER A 69 3.30 2.31 -11.90
CA SER A 69 4.10 3.44 -11.40
C SER A 69 3.93 3.70 -9.90
N TRP A 70 2.84 3.23 -9.29
CA TRP A 70 2.67 3.10 -7.85
C TRP A 70 1.56 2.09 -7.53
N ALA A 71 1.60 1.52 -6.34
CA ALA A 71 0.57 0.62 -5.84
C ALA A 71 0.11 1.06 -4.45
N GLY A 72 -1.13 0.75 -4.11
CA GLY A 72 -1.68 0.98 -2.77
C GLY A 72 -2.53 -0.19 -2.33
N ALA A 73 -2.63 -0.40 -1.02
CA ALA A 73 -3.55 -1.35 -0.42
C ALA A 73 -4.33 -0.67 0.72
N ASP A 74 -5.64 -0.88 0.73
CA ASP A 74 -6.52 -0.62 1.85
C ASP A 74 -6.36 -1.76 2.85
N ILE A 75 -5.93 -1.44 4.07
CA ILE A 75 -5.71 -2.41 5.15
C ILE A 75 -6.81 -2.38 6.22
N GLY A 76 -7.85 -1.57 6.03
CA GLY A 76 -9.04 -1.50 6.90
C GLY A 76 -10.29 -2.12 6.29
N GLY A 77 -10.29 -2.42 4.99
CA GLY A 77 -11.40 -3.04 4.30
C GLY A 77 -11.29 -2.97 2.78
N SER A 78 -12.43 -2.87 2.10
CA SER A 78 -12.54 -2.77 0.64
C SER A 78 -13.01 -1.40 0.15
N ILE A 79 -13.16 -0.42 1.04
CA ILE A 79 -13.61 0.93 0.74
C ILE A 79 -12.51 1.93 1.14
N MET A 80 -11.92 2.60 0.16
CA MET A 80 -10.83 3.57 0.34
C MET A 80 -11.06 4.59 1.47
N LEU A 81 -12.30 5.05 1.65
CA LEU A 81 -12.62 6.09 2.62
C LEU A 81 -12.62 5.56 4.06
N GLY A 82 -12.00 6.31 4.95
CA GLY A 82 -11.99 6.01 6.38
C GLY A 82 -11.06 4.86 6.79
N ASN A 83 -10.45 4.19 5.82
CA ASN A 83 -9.47 3.13 6.08
C ASN A 83 -8.04 3.62 5.92
N LEU A 84 -7.16 2.99 6.67
CA LEU A 84 -5.73 3.15 6.56
C LEU A 84 -5.26 2.54 5.26
N LEU A 85 -4.47 3.30 4.50
CA LEU A 85 -3.97 2.92 3.19
C LEU A 85 -2.45 2.80 3.28
N VAL A 86 -1.87 1.74 2.76
CA VAL A 86 -0.42 1.64 2.57
C VAL A 86 -0.12 1.82 1.09
N THR A 87 0.86 2.66 0.76
CA THR A 87 1.22 2.92 -0.64
C THR A 87 2.71 2.78 -0.84
N ALA A 88 3.12 2.37 -2.04
CA ALA A 88 4.50 2.25 -2.42
C ALA A 88 4.71 2.53 -3.92
N TRP A 89 5.90 3.01 -4.27
CA TRP A 89 6.26 3.30 -5.64
C TRP A 89 7.77 3.10 -5.89
N PRO A 90 8.16 2.64 -7.09
CA PRO A 90 9.56 2.56 -7.50
C PRO A 90 10.16 3.96 -7.71
N TYR A 91 11.49 4.02 -7.79
CA TYR A 91 12.14 5.22 -8.27
C TYR A 91 12.09 5.25 -9.79
N THR A 92 11.52 6.32 -10.35
CA THR A 92 11.60 6.63 -11.77
C THR A 92 12.25 7.99 -11.97
N THR A 93 12.92 8.18 -13.09
CA THR A 93 13.45 9.51 -13.46
C THR A 93 12.31 10.52 -13.65
N ALA A 94 11.12 10.09 -14.07
CA ALA A 94 9.93 10.92 -14.14
C ALA A 94 9.48 11.41 -12.75
N ALA A 95 9.37 10.52 -11.75
CA ALA A 95 9.08 10.89 -10.37
C ALA A 95 10.18 11.78 -9.77
N GLY A 96 11.44 11.51 -10.13
CA GLY A 96 12.60 12.27 -9.69
C GLY A 96 12.80 13.62 -10.39
N ASN A 97 12.09 13.87 -11.51
CA ASN A 97 12.16 15.09 -12.30
C ASN A 97 10.84 15.87 -12.30
N SER A 98 9.85 15.41 -11.52
CA SER A 98 8.58 16.13 -11.34
C SER A 98 8.90 17.48 -10.68
N THR A 99 8.64 18.55 -11.41
CA THR A 99 8.91 19.92 -10.99
C THR A 99 8.06 20.23 -9.76
N ILE A 100 8.74 20.55 -8.66
CA ILE A 100 8.16 21.07 -7.43
C ILE A 100 7.20 22.23 -7.79
N PRO A 101 5.92 22.21 -7.37
CA PRO A 101 5.07 23.39 -7.46
C PRO A 101 5.60 24.45 -6.49
N GLY A 102 6.37 25.39 -7.01
CA GLY A 102 6.97 26.47 -6.23
C GLY A 102 8.45 26.67 -6.53
N ASN A 103 8.74 27.19 -7.72
CA ASN A 103 10.00 27.85 -8.06
C ASN A 103 11.26 26.95 -8.14
N ALA A 104 11.43 26.20 -9.23
CA ALA A 104 12.75 25.74 -9.65
C ALA A 104 12.82 25.49 -11.16
N THR A 105 13.50 26.39 -11.87
CA THR A 105 14.34 25.97 -12.99
C THR A 105 15.32 24.93 -12.46
N GLU A 106 15.19 23.69 -12.94
CA GLU A 106 15.92 22.46 -12.56
C GLU A 106 15.46 21.80 -11.25
N ALA A 107 14.81 20.63 -11.38
CA ALA A 107 14.53 19.75 -10.25
C ALA A 107 15.84 19.40 -9.53
N ALA A 108 15.96 19.75 -8.25
CA ALA A 108 17.14 19.41 -7.47
C ALA A 108 17.38 17.88 -7.53
N PRO A 109 18.63 17.41 -7.76
CA PRO A 109 18.88 15.98 -7.92
C PRO A 109 18.42 15.17 -6.70
N VAL A 110 17.57 14.16 -6.93
CA VAL A 110 17.17 13.21 -5.87
C VAL A 110 18.42 12.57 -5.26
N PRO A 111 18.63 12.64 -3.92
CA PRO A 111 19.81 12.07 -3.28
C PRO A 111 19.97 10.59 -3.63
N ALA A 112 21.21 10.11 -3.79
CA ALA A 112 21.45 8.70 -4.16
C ALA A 112 20.77 7.69 -3.21
N LYS A 113 20.74 8.00 -1.90
CA LYS A 113 20.04 7.21 -0.86
C LYS A 113 18.52 7.13 -1.04
N CYS A 114 17.94 8.00 -1.87
CA CYS A 114 16.52 8.07 -2.19
C CYS A 114 16.18 7.41 -3.53
N LYS A 115 17.17 6.93 -4.29
CA LYS A 115 16.96 6.19 -5.56
C LYS A 115 16.63 4.72 -5.30
N ILE A 116 15.65 4.50 -4.43
CA ILE A 116 15.10 3.21 -4.04
C ILE A 116 13.58 3.31 -4.04
N PRO A 117 12.83 2.20 -4.09
CA PRO A 117 11.40 2.23 -3.84
C PRO A 117 11.09 2.87 -2.49
N LEU A 118 10.04 3.69 -2.46
CA LEU A 118 9.55 4.35 -1.25
C LEU A 118 8.10 3.94 -1.00
N GLY A 119 7.64 4.22 0.21
CA GLY A 119 6.26 4.02 0.58
C GLY A 119 5.91 4.76 1.87
N ASP A 120 4.62 4.94 2.07
CA ASP A 120 4.07 5.62 3.23
C ASP A 120 2.67 5.06 3.56
N VAL A 121 2.13 5.56 4.67
CA VAL A 121 0.79 5.22 5.15
C VAL A 121 -0.08 6.46 5.01
N ARG A 122 -1.32 6.30 4.56
CA ARG A 122 -2.26 7.38 4.24
C ARG A 122 -3.64 7.12 4.80
N LEU A 123 -4.45 8.19 4.85
CA LEU A 123 -5.88 8.15 5.15
C LEU A 123 -6.60 8.99 4.09
N ALA A 124 -7.73 8.50 3.60
CA ALA A 124 -8.60 9.24 2.70
C ALA A 124 -9.86 9.71 3.45
N THR A 125 -10.10 11.02 3.45
CA THR A 125 -11.36 11.62 3.95
C THR A 125 -12.36 11.91 2.85
N GLY A 126 -11.94 11.75 1.59
CA GLY A 126 -12.73 11.87 0.38
C GLY A 126 -11.99 11.26 -0.81
N TYR A 127 -12.60 11.32 -1.99
CA TYR A 127 -12.08 10.65 -3.20
C TYR A 127 -11.17 11.55 -4.04
N ALA A 128 -11.04 12.85 -3.72
CA ALA A 128 -10.06 13.68 -4.40
C ALA A 128 -8.65 13.36 -3.90
N THR A 129 -7.64 13.43 -4.78
CA THR A 129 -6.22 13.22 -4.42
C THR A 129 -5.75 14.21 -3.34
N SER A 130 -6.36 15.40 -3.28
CA SER A 130 -6.12 16.39 -2.22
C SER A 130 -6.62 15.96 -0.85
N GLU A 131 -7.53 15.00 -0.75
CA GLU A 131 -8.13 14.46 0.48
C GLU A 131 -7.45 13.17 0.95
N VAL A 132 -6.45 12.69 0.21
CA VAL A 132 -5.61 11.54 0.56
C VAL A 132 -4.30 12.04 1.13
N LYS A 133 -4.12 11.96 2.44
CA LYS A 133 -2.95 12.52 3.14
C LYS A 133 -2.15 11.45 3.85
N MET A 134 -0.85 11.69 3.98
CA MET A 134 0.01 10.87 4.84
C MET A 134 -0.54 10.85 6.26
N TYR A 135 -0.70 9.66 6.82
CA TYR A 135 -1.22 9.44 8.15
C TYR A 135 -0.07 9.14 9.12
N SER A 136 0.00 9.90 10.20
CA SER A 136 1.07 9.80 11.20
C SER A 136 0.62 9.25 12.56
N GLY A 137 -0.62 8.79 12.66
CA GLY A 137 -1.24 8.31 13.90
C GLY A 137 -2.05 9.38 14.64
N VAL A 138 -2.62 8.99 15.80
CA VAL A 138 -3.43 9.85 16.67
C VAL A 138 -2.76 10.00 18.02
N GLY A 139 -2.71 11.23 18.52
CA GLY A 139 -2.09 11.55 19.81
C GLY A 139 -0.60 11.16 19.85
N ALA A 140 -0.24 10.35 20.85
CA ALA A 140 1.13 9.89 21.08
C ALA A 140 1.52 8.67 20.22
N VAL A 141 0.55 7.92 19.67
CA VAL A 141 0.84 6.73 18.85
C VAL A 141 1.26 7.19 17.46
N LYS A 142 2.49 6.87 17.05
CA LYS A 142 3.02 7.21 15.74
C LYS A 142 2.92 6.03 14.79
N VAL A 143 2.30 6.28 13.63
CA VAL A 143 2.23 5.30 12.53
C VAL A 143 3.34 5.58 11.53
N LEU A 144 4.10 4.54 11.19
CA LEU A 144 5.27 4.64 10.31
C LEU A 144 5.35 3.45 9.35
N SER A 145 5.66 3.73 8.08
CA SER A 145 6.17 2.73 7.15
C SER A 145 7.69 2.69 7.25
N LYS A 146 8.23 1.64 7.86
CA LYS A 146 9.66 1.45 8.09
C LYS A 146 10.23 0.44 7.10
N PRO A 147 11.09 0.83 6.15
CA PRO A 147 11.64 -0.10 5.17
C PRO A 147 12.48 -1.20 5.82
N ILE A 148 12.41 -2.41 5.26
CA ILE A 148 13.33 -3.51 5.55
C ILE A 148 14.32 -3.56 4.38
N SER A 149 15.51 -2.99 4.58
CA SER A 149 16.45 -2.62 3.50
C SER A 149 16.80 -3.76 2.54
N LYS A 150 16.88 -5.02 3.00
CA LYS A 150 17.11 -6.18 2.13
C LYS A 150 15.96 -6.47 1.15
N GLY A 151 14.73 -6.12 1.53
CA GLY A 151 13.52 -6.29 0.72
C GLY A 151 13.09 -5.00 0.01
N VAL A 152 13.97 -4.00 -0.04
CA VAL A 152 13.74 -2.76 -0.80
C VAL A 152 14.76 -2.67 -1.92
N PHE A 153 14.33 -2.87 -3.15
CA PHE A 153 15.22 -2.84 -4.30
C PHE A 153 14.48 -2.56 -5.60
N GLN A 154 15.23 -2.09 -6.60
CA GLN A 154 14.82 -2.06 -8.00
C GLN A 154 15.95 -2.67 -8.83
N LYS A 155 15.66 -3.74 -9.57
CA LYS A 155 16.61 -4.53 -10.34
C LYS A 155 16.04 -4.78 -11.74
N GLY A 156 16.60 -4.11 -12.73
CA GLY A 156 15.97 -4.06 -14.06
C GLY A 156 14.58 -3.46 -13.95
N ASP A 157 13.58 -4.17 -14.47
CA ASP A 157 12.19 -3.73 -14.39
C ASP A 157 11.50 -4.12 -13.08
N ILE A 158 12.08 -5.03 -12.29
CA ILE A 158 11.44 -5.51 -11.06
C ILE A 158 11.77 -4.58 -9.90
N TRP A 159 10.76 -4.23 -9.13
CA TRP A 159 10.91 -3.50 -7.87
C TRP A 159 10.19 -4.20 -6.72
N GLN A 160 10.71 -3.98 -5.52
CA GLN A 160 10.11 -4.45 -4.28
C GLN A 160 10.23 -3.38 -3.19
N TYR A 161 9.17 -3.23 -2.41
CA TYR A 161 9.18 -2.43 -1.20
C TYR A 161 8.63 -3.26 -0.05
N THR A 162 9.52 -3.77 0.80
CA THR A 162 9.17 -4.51 2.02
C THR A 162 9.31 -3.59 3.22
N PHE A 163 8.30 -3.56 4.09
CA PHE A 163 8.24 -2.62 5.20
C PHE A 163 7.55 -3.20 6.43
N LEU A 164 7.97 -2.74 7.60
CA LEU A 164 7.22 -2.85 8.83
C LEU A 164 6.27 -1.66 8.91
N CYS A 165 4.96 -1.92 8.94
CA CYS A 165 3.95 -0.92 9.23
C CYS A 165 3.78 -0.84 10.74
N GLN A 166 4.56 0.05 11.38
CA GLN A 166 4.57 0.21 12.82
C GLN A 166 3.32 0.95 13.29
N ASN A 167 2.64 0.40 14.29
CA ASN A 167 1.39 0.87 14.88
C ASN A 167 0.21 1.02 13.92
N CYS A 168 0.28 0.48 12.71
CA CYS A 168 -0.78 0.62 11.71
C CYS A 168 -2.10 -0.05 12.13
N MET A 169 -2.06 -1.04 13.01
CA MET A 169 -3.25 -1.71 13.55
C MET A 169 -3.61 -1.24 14.96
N ALA A 170 -3.05 -0.11 15.41
CA ALA A 170 -3.38 0.44 16.73
C ALA A 170 -4.84 0.95 16.82
N ASN A 171 -5.48 1.21 15.67
CA ASN A 171 -6.88 1.58 15.60
C ASN A 171 -7.63 0.64 14.63
N SER A 172 -8.38 -0.31 15.18
CA SER A 172 -9.15 -1.29 14.40
C SER A 172 -10.38 -0.70 13.69
N THR A 173 -10.74 0.57 13.92
CA THR A 173 -11.83 1.21 13.15
C THR A 173 -11.39 1.65 11.77
N ILE A 174 -10.08 1.73 11.53
CA ILE A 174 -9.49 2.17 10.25
C ILE A 174 -8.53 1.11 9.69
N ALA A 175 -8.25 0.04 10.42
CA ALA A 175 -7.27 -0.99 10.05
C ALA A 175 -7.79 -2.37 10.45
N LEU A 176 -7.15 -3.42 9.93
CA LEU A 176 -7.56 -4.80 10.17
C LEU A 176 -7.56 -5.16 11.66
N ASP A 177 -8.54 -5.98 12.06
CA ASP A 177 -8.52 -6.67 13.35
C ASP A 177 -7.92 -8.07 13.18
N GLN A 178 -6.79 -8.33 13.84
CA GLN A 178 -6.06 -9.59 13.78
C GLN A 178 -6.78 -10.78 14.45
N LYS A 179 -7.93 -10.52 15.09
CA LYS A 179 -8.83 -11.53 15.64
C LYS A 179 -9.77 -12.11 14.61
N GLU A 180 -9.97 -11.43 13.48
CA GLU A 180 -10.79 -11.96 12.39
C GLU A 180 -10.13 -13.20 11.76
N GLU A 181 -10.94 -14.12 11.25
CA GLU A 181 -10.46 -15.31 10.53
C GLU A 181 -10.22 -15.01 9.04
N THR A 182 -10.91 -14.00 8.52
CA THR A 182 -10.85 -13.54 7.13
C THR A 182 -10.71 -12.04 7.07
N MET A 183 -9.96 -11.51 6.11
CA MET A 183 -9.97 -10.07 5.82
C MET A 183 -10.23 -9.81 4.33
N GLN A 184 -11.00 -8.77 4.05
CA GLN A 184 -11.05 -8.17 2.72
C GLN A 184 -10.17 -6.94 2.73
N LEU A 185 -9.19 -6.92 1.82
CA LEU A 185 -8.36 -5.77 1.57
C LEU A 185 -8.59 -5.35 0.11
N ALA A 186 -8.69 -4.06 -0.18
CA ALA A 186 -8.59 -3.61 -1.57
C ALA A 186 -7.15 -3.26 -1.90
N TYR A 187 -6.77 -3.35 -3.17
CA TYR A 187 -5.52 -2.77 -3.64
C TYR A 187 -5.71 -2.20 -5.04
N VAL A 188 -4.83 -1.26 -5.34
CA VAL A 188 -4.96 -0.39 -6.50
C VAL A 188 -3.59 -0.22 -7.15
N VAL A 189 -3.61 0.05 -8.44
CA VAL A 189 -2.41 0.36 -9.21
C VAL A 189 -2.63 1.67 -9.97
N GLY A 190 -1.59 2.50 -10.00
CA GLY A 190 -1.57 3.73 -10.78
C GLY A 190 -0.58 3.64 -11.94
N SER A 191 -0.97 4.22 -13.08
CA SER A 191 -0.15 4.25 -14.28
C SER A 191 0.86 5.40 -14.32
N GLN A 192 0.66 6.45 -13.52
CA GLN A 192 1.55 7.62 -13.44
C GLN A 192 2.26 7.67 -12.09
N PRO A 193 3.55 8.08 -12.03
CA PRO A 193 4.25 8.19 -10.76
C PRO A 193 3.66 9.29 -9.86
N PRO A 194 3.94 9.26 -8.54
CA PRO A 194 3.64 10.40 -7.67
C PRO A 194 4.32 11.68 -8.17
N GLU A 195 3.79 12.85 -7.78
CA GLU A 195 4.33 14.17 -8.16
C GLU A 195 5.72 14.47 -7.57
N GLY A 196 6.31 13.55 -6.80
CA GLY A 196 7.68 13.62 -6.31
C GLY A 196 8.11 12.32 -5.65
N HIS A 197 9.42 12.17 -5.43
CA HIS A 197 9.99 10.95 -4.85
C HIS A 197 10.33 11.10 -3.35
N TYR A 198 9.29 11.27 -2.53
CA TYR A 198 9.40 11.41 -1.07
C TYR A 198 8.10 11.00 -0.37
N GLN A 199 8.16 10.65 0.92
CA GLN A 199 6.96 10.28 1.69
C GLN A 199 5.98 11.44 1.79
N GLY A 200 4.70 11.18 1.50
CA GLY A 200 3.65 12.20 1.45
C GLY A 200 3.57 12.95 0.12
N ALA A 201 4.34 12.57 -0.91
CA ALA A 201 4.17 13.12 -2.25
C ALA A 201 2.72 12.90 -2.74
N PRO A 202 2.12 13.88 -3.44
CA PRO A 202 0.79 13.70 -4.04
C PRO A 202 0.77 12.48 -4.98
N LEU A 203 -0.25 11.64 -4.83
CA LEU A 203 -0.49 10.51 -5.74
C LEU A 203 -1.43 10.95 -6.85
N THR A 204 -1.25 10.40 -8.05
CA THR A 204 -2.28 10.45 -9.08
C THR A 204 -3.41 9.48 -8.73
N GLU A 205 -4.57 9.64 -9.35
CA GLU A 205 -5.65 8.66 -9.23
C GLU A 205 -5.18 7.29 -9.74
N HIS A 206 -5.64 6.21 -9.10
CA HIS A 206 -5.35 4.86 -9.54
C HIS A 206 -6.12 4.56 -10.84
N THR A 207 -5.50 3.82 -11.76
CA THR A 207 -6.13 3.50 -13.05
C THR A 207 -6.84 2.15 -13.05
N ASP A 208 -6.51 1.29 -12.09
CA ASP A 208 -7.14 0.00 -11.93
C ASP A 208 -7.20 -0.40 -10.45
N ARG A 209 -8.17 -1.25 -10.11
CA ARG A 209 -8.43 -1.73 -8.75
C ARG A 209 -8.75 -3.20 -8.76
N ALA A 210 -8.35 -3.88 -7.69
CA ALA A 210 -8.82 -5.22 -7.40
C ALA A 210 -9.11 -5.36 -5.91
N VAL A 211 -10.00 -6.30 -5.59
CA VAL A 211 -10.35 -6.63 -4.21
C VAL A 211 -9.68 -7.95 -3.87
N LEU A 212 -8.92 -7.95 -2.80
CA LEU A 212 -8.33 -9.12 -2.18
C LEU A 212 -9.30 -9.63 -1.13
N TYR A 213 -9.64 -10.90 -1.27
CA TYR A 213 -10.20 -11.64 -0.16
C TYR A 213 -9.06 -12.49 0.36
N PHE A 214 -8.45 -12.07 1.48
CA PHE A 214 -7.69 -12.99 2.30
C PHE A 214 -8.68 -13.85 3.07
N SER A 215 -9.42 -14.68 2.35
CA SER A 215 -10.29 -15.72 2.89
C SER A 215 -9.70 -17.09 2.51
N PRO A 216 -9.45 -18.02 3.45
CA PRO A 216 -9.58 -17.94 4.90
C PRO A 216 -8.24 -18.11 5.64
N ASN A 217 -7.22 -17.29 5.34
CA ASN A 217 -5.86 -17.61 5.82
C ASN A 217 -5.08 -16.48 6.48
N ILE A 218 -5.73 -15.72 7.36
CA ILE A 218 -5.01 -14.87 8.34
C ILE A 218 -4.02 -15.72 9.15
N THR A 219 -4.37 -16.96 9.47
CA THR A 219 -3.50 -17.91 10.17
C THR A 219 -2.17 -18.14 9.46
N ALA A 220 -2.15 -18.35 8.14
CA ALA A 220 -0.90 -18.55 7.40
C ALA A 220 -0.12 -17.26 7.15
N ALA A 221 -0.69 -16.09 7.46
CA ALA A 221 0.07 -14.85 7.53
C ALA A 221 0.82 -14.74 8.87
N LYS A 222 0.41 -15.46 9.91
CA LYS A 222 1.03 -15.40 11.24
C LYS A 222 2.35 -16.18 11.29
N SER A 223 3.35 -15.63 11.96
CA SER A 223 4.65 -16.27 12.15
C SER A 223 5.28 -15.97 13.51
N ASP A 224 5.94 -16.97 14.09
CA ASP A 224 6.80 -16.86 15.28
C ASP A 224 8.07 -16.04 15.01
N LYS A 225 8.51 -15.97 13.76
CA LYS A 225 9.65 -15.16 13.31
C LYS A 225 9.32 -13.69 13.14
N PHE A 226 8.05 -13.27 13.27
CA PHE A 226 7.64 -11.88 13.06
C PHE A 226 8.49 -10.88 13.85
N ALA A 227 8.72 -11.14 15.14
CA ALA A 227 9.51 -10.26 15.99
C ALA A 227 10.99 -10.16 15.55
N GLN A 228 11.54 -11.22 14.95
CA GLN A 228 12.88 -11.19 14.36
C GLN A 228 12.89 -10.37 13.08
N TRP A 229 11.90 -10.55 12.21
CA TRP A 229 11.77 -9.81 10.95
C TRP A 229 11.54 -8.31 11.18
N ALA A 230 10.71 -7.95 12.15
CA ALA A 230 10.42 -6.55 12.49
C ALA A 230 11.68 -5.77 12.93
N LYS A 231 12.66 -6.45 13.56
CA LYS A 231 13.95 -5.84 13.94
C LYS A 231 14.83 -5.45 12.75
N LEU A 232 14.54 -5.97 11.54
CA LEU A 232 15.24 -5.60 10.32
C LEU A 232 14.79 -4.23 9.77
N ALA A 233 13.72 -3.64 10.34
CA ALA A 233 13.13 -2.43 9.82
C ALA A 233 13.84 -1.17 10.33
N GLU A 234 14.24 -0.31 9.40
CA GLU A 234 15.01 0.91 9.64
C GLU A 234 14.12 2.16 9.55
N ALA A 235 14.64 3.31 9.96
CA ALA A 235 13.94 4.56 9.73
C ALA A 235 13.88 4.86 8.21
N PRO A 236 12.77 5.37 7.68
CA PRO A 236 12.69 5.73 6.27
C PRO A 236 13.70 6.84 5.94
N PRO A 237 14.32 6.84 4.75
CA PRO A 237 15.23 7.90 4.36
C PRO A 237 14.48 9.23 4.22
N ASN A 238 15.05 10.31 4.75
CA ASN A 238 14.53 11.64 4.46
C ASN A 238 14.88 12.03 3.02
N CYS A 239 13.87 12.00 2.16
CA CYS A 239 13.92 12.32 0.74
C CYS A 239 13.14 13.59 0.38
N ALA A 240 12.56 14.27 1.36
CA ALA A 240 11.87 15.52 1.13
C ALA A 240 12.83 16.57 0.55
N PRO A 241 12.37 17.46 -0.35
CA PRO A 241 13.16 18.58 -0.83
C PRO A 241 13.67 19.42 0.33
N LYS A 242 14.92 19.89 0.26
CA LYS A 242 15.43 20.89 1.19
C LYS A 242 14.86 22.25 0.78
N SER A 243 14.19 22.93 1.71
CA SER A 243 13.77 24.33 1.60
C SER A 243 14.97 25.27 1.52
#